data_AF-A0A5N6URD8-F1
#
_entry.id   AF-A0A5N6URD8-F1
#
_cell.length_a   1.000
_cell.length_b   1.000
_cell.length_c   1.000
_cell.angle_alpha   90.00
_cell.angle_beta   90.00
_cell.angle_gamma   90.00
#
_symmetry.space_group_name_H-M   'P 1'
#
loop_
_entity.id
_entity.type
_entity.pdbx_description
1 polymer ?
#
loop_
_entity_poly.entity_id
_entity_poly.type
_entity_poly.pdbx_seq_one_letter_code
_entity_poly.pdbx_strand_id
1 'polypeptide(L)'
;MEPNQPPKYNLQEILSTDIRIEIPPETVTAITSQPPFVTIQGLFNIRDISNGNLRPYAYRSGVLSNISDEGKTSLRDVGISTIFDLRRSDERAKSPSPVIEGVETVWEPYTRDPEPTNPLDFKEEDQGLSGFLNMFMCIMEIATPVFRKVFQHIRDCPQKPFLFHCTGMYICIFICIYVQETNESGSM
;
A
#
# COMPACT_ATOMS: atom_id res chain seq x y z
N MET A 1 -8.43 3.21 31.18
CA MET A 1 -7.45 2.64 30.23
C MET A 1 -6.17 2.47 31.03
N GLU A 2 -5.81 1.24 31.39
CA GLU A 2 -4.54 1.01 32.09
C GLU A 2 -3.36 1.36 31.16
N PRO A 3 -2.39 2.17 31.59
CA PRO A 3 -1.20 2.45 30.81
C PRO A 3 -0.14 1.36 31.03
N ASN A 4 0.55 1.00 29.94
CA ASN A 4 1.86 0.33 29.92
C ASN A 4 1.97 -1.07 30.56
N GLN A 5 1.36 -2.08 29.94
CA GLN A 5 2.05 -3.39 29.88
C GLN A 5 2.95 -3.41 28.64
N PRO A 6 4.23 -3.79 28.77
CA PRO A 6 5.09 -3.99 27.61
C PRO A 6 4.45 -5.03 26.68
N PRO A 7 4.57 -4.86 25.35
CA PRO A 7 4.02 -5.81 24.41
C PRO A 7 4.53 -7.21 24.75
N LYS A 8 3.64 -8.21 24.76
CA LYS A 8 3.97 -9.62 25.06
C LYS A 8 4.82 -10.28 23.96
N TYR A 9 5.30 -9.51 22.99
CA TYR A 9 6.00 -10.00 21.82
C TYR A 9 7.26 -9.18 21.56
N ASN A 10 8.27 -9.82 20.98
CA ASN A 10 9.49 -9.17 20.53
C ASN A 10 9.40 -8.89 19.02
N LEU A 11 9.34 -7.62 18.64
CA LEU A 11 9.21 -7.24 17.22
C LEU A 11 10.42 -7.68 16.38
N GLN A 12 11.64 -7.63 16.93
CA GLN A 12 12.84 -8.03 16.19
C GLN A 12 12.85 -9.54 15.89
N GLU A 13 12.38 -10.34 16.85
CA GLU A 13 12.23 -11.79 16.68
C GLU A 13 11.18 -12.09 15.61
N ILE A 14 10.04 -11.41 15.65
CA ILE A 14 8.98 -11.56 14.63
C ILE A 14 9.50 -11.19 13.25
N LEU A 15 10.19 -10.06 13.11
CA LEU A 15 10.75 -9.61 11.83
C LEU A 15 11.83 -10.56 11.29
N SER A 16 12.51 -11.28 12.17
CA SER A 16 13.54 -12.27 11.81
C SER A 16 12.97 -13.69 11.66
N THR A 17 11.67 -13.87 11.90
CA THR A 17 11.00 -15.17 11.77
C THR A 17 10.87 -15.52 10.28
N ASP A 18 11.24 -16.74 9.93
CA ASP A 18 11.11 -17.25 8.56
C ASP A 18 9.63 -17.18 8.12
N ILE A 19 9.38 -16.73 6.89
CA ILE A 19 8.02 -16.52 6.35
C ILE A 19 7.15 -17.78 6.36
N ARG A 20 7.75 -18.98 6.47
CA ARG A 20 7.04 -20.26 6.54
C ARG A 20 6.56 -20.60 7.95
N ILE A 21 7.03 -19.88 8.97
CA ILE A 21 6.64 -20.09 10.37
C ILE A 21 5.46 -19.18 10.68
N GLU A 22 4.35 -19.79 11.10
CA GLU A 22 3.15 -19.04 11.47
C GLU A 22 3.39 -18.22 12.75
N ILE A 23 3.06 -16.93 12.68
CA ILE A 23 3.10 -16.03 13.84
C ILE A 23 1.79 -16.21 14.63
N PRO A 24 1.82 -16.30 15.97
CA PRO A 24 0.61 -16.50 16.76
C PRO A 24 -0.48 -15.44 16.47
N PRO A 25 -1.75 -15.82 16.25
CA PRO A 25 -2.82 -14.90 15.83
C PRO A 25 -3.06 -13.71 16.76
N GLU A 26 -2.91 -13.90 18.07
CA GLU A 26 -3.01 -12.84 19.08
C GLU A 26 -1.89 -11.81 18.95
N THR A 27 -0.70 -12.25 18.53
CA THR A 27 0.45 -11.38 18.26
C THR A 27 0.21 -10.58 16.99
N VAL A 28 -0.25 -11.23 15.93
CA VAL A 28 -0.65 -10.55 14.68
C VAL A 28 -1.71 -9.50 14.98
N THR A 29 -2.78 -9.88 15.68
CA THR A 29 -3.89 -8.98 16.03
C THR A 29 -3.40 -7.79 16.86
N ALA A 30 -2.54 -8.02 17.85
CA ALA A 30 -1.99 -6.96 18.68
C ALA A 30 -1.15 -5.96 17.87
N ILE A 31 -0.39 -6.43 16.86
CA ILE A 31 0.41 -5.57 15.97
C ILE A 31 -0.51 -4.83 14.98
N THR A 32 -1.41 -5.53 14.32
CA THR A 32 -2.26 -4.96 13.26
C THR A 32 -3.41 -4.07 13.79
N SER A 33 -3.62 -4.03 15.11
CA SER A 33 -4.58 -3.13 15.76
C SER A 33 -3.96 -1.77 16.14
N GLN A 34 -2.68 -1.54 15.84
CA GLN A 34 -1.94 -0.33 16.17
C GLN A 34 -1.46 0.39 14.90
N PRO A 35 -1.17 1.70 14.94
CA PRO A 35 -0.53 2.39 13.83
C PRO A 35 0.75 1.66 13.35
N PRO A 36 1.04 1.64 12.04
CA PRO A 36 0.37 2.38 10.96
C PRO A 36 -0.91 1.70 10.42
N PHE A 37 -1.36 0.59 10.99
CA PHE A 37 -2.52 -0.13 10.48
C PHE A 37 -3.83 0.61 10.78
N VAL A 38 -4.76 0.51 9.83
CA VAL A 38 -6.12 1.04 9.95
C VAL A 38 -7.10 -0.11 9.77
N THR A 39 -8.26 -0.03 10.42
CA THR A 39 -9.31 -1.05 10.25
C THR A 39 -10.42 -0.48 9.36
N ILE A 40 -10.52 -1.00 8.13
CA ILE A 40 -11.65 -0.74 7.23
C ILE A 40 -12.20 -2.09 6.76
N GLN A 41 -13.50 -2.31 6.95
CA GLN A 41 -14.12 -3.59 6.63
C GLN A 41 -14.01 -3.92 5.14
N GLY A 42 -13.62 -5.17 4.83
CA GLY A 42 -13.42 -5.64 3.47
C GLY A 42 -12.11 -5.19 2.82
N LEU A 43 -11.29 -4.38 3.50
CA LEU A 43 -9.95 -4.02 3.05
C LEU A 43 -8.87 -4.84 3.74
N PHE A 44 -7.81 -5.15 2.99
CA PHE A 44 -6.65 -5.87 3.48
C PHE A 44 -5.41 -4.97 3.45
N ASN A 45 -4.57 -5.13 4.49
CA ASN A 45 -3.28 -4.46 4.63
C ASN A 45 -3.35 -2.94 4.38
N ILE A 46 -4.41 -2.31 4.88
CA ILE A 46 -4.55 -0.85 4.84
C ILE A 46 -3.70 -0.20 5.92
N ARG A 47 -2.93 0.80 5.51
CA ARG A 47 -2.02 1.53 6.40
C ARG A 47 -2.07 3.01 6.09
N ASP A 48 -2.03 3.82 7.14
CA ASP A 48 -1.62 5.22 7.05
C ASP A 48 -0.10 5.25 7.00
N ILE A 49 0.46 5.75 5.90
CA ILE A 49 1.91 5.88 5.70
C ILE A 49 2.40 7.30 5.93
N SER A 50 1.51 8.19 6.39
CA SER A 50 1.87 9.52 6.85
C SER A 50 2.70 9.36 8.13
N ASN A 51 3.80 10.08 8.25
CA ASN A 51 4.63 10.02 9.45
C ASN A 51 3.80 10.51 10.66
N GLY A 52 3.95 9.89 11.83
CA GLY A 52 3.05 10.05 13.00
C GLY A 52 2.89 11.46 13.56
N ASN A 53 3.70 12.42 13.11
CA ASN A 53 3.59 13.85 13.46
C ASN A 53 2.76 14.68 12.47
N LEU A 54 2.33 14.07 11.36
CA LEU A 54 1.52 14.72 10.32
C LEU A 54 0.09 14.22 10.39
N ARG A 55 -0.84 15.06 9.92
CA ARG A 55 -2.23 14.65 9.69
C ARG A 55 -2.24 13.45 8.72
N PRO A 56 -3.05 12.40 8.97
CA PRO A 56 -3.25 11.32 8.02
C PRO A 56 -3.60 11.84 6.63
N TYR A 57 -2.79 11.48 5.64
CA TYR A 57 -2.84 12.03 4.30
C TYR A 57 -2.67 10.97 3.21
N ALA A 58 -1.72 10.05 3.37
CA ALA A 58 -1.43 9.03 2.39
C ALA A 58 -1.72 7.64 2.96
N TYR A 59 -2.59 6.90 2.30
CA TYR A 59 -2.94 5.54 2.65
C TYR A 59 -2.51 4.58 1.56
N ARG A 60 -2.12 3.36 1.95
CA ARG A 60 -1.94 2.22 1.04
C ARG A 60 -2.88 1.10 1.42
N SER A 61 -3.31 0.28 0.46
CA SER A 61 -4.04 -0.97 0.71
C SER A 61 -3.75 -2.01 -0.37
N GLY A 62 -4.22 -3.23 -0.15
CA GLY A 62 -4.29 -4.27 -1.19
C GLY A 62 -5.51 -4.08 -2.08
N VAL A 63 -6.02 -5.18 -2.64
CA VAL A 63 -7.21 -5.14 -3.50
C VAL A 63 -8.43 -4.55 -2.77
N LEU A 64 -9.19 -3.70 -3.47
CA LEU A 64 -10.38 -3.03 -2.92
C LEU A 64 -11.71 -3.66 -3.37
N SER A 65 -11.67 -4.69 -4.22
CA SER A 65 -12.86 -5.28 -4.83
C SER A 65 -13.85 -5.88 -3.84
N ASN A 66 -13.39 -6.18 -2.62
CA ASN A 66 -14.17 -6.82 -1.57
C ASN A 66 -14.58 -5.84 -0.46
N ILE A 67 -14.44 -4.53 -0.68
CA ILE A 67 -14.86 -3.52 0.30
C ILE A 67 -16.38 -3.61 0.55
N SER A 68 -16.78 -3.67 1.82
CA SER A 68 -18.20 -3.67 2.20
C SER A 68 -18.78 -2.25 2.12
N ASP A 69 -20.10 -2.10 2.22
CA ASP A 69 -20.72 -0.77 2.22
C ASP A 69 -20.38 0.03 3.50
N GLU A 70 -20.19 -0.66 4.63
CA GLU A 70 -19.64 -0.10 5.85
C GLU A 70 -18.19 0.33 5.62
N GLY A 71 -17.38 -0.50 4.95
CA GLY A 71 -16.00 -0.18 4.59
C GLY A 71 -15.89 1.06 3.70
N LYS A 72 -16.78 1.20 2.70
CA LYS A 72 -16.88 2.40 1.86
C LYS A 72 -17.19 3.64 2.69
N THR A 73 -18.04 3.50 3.71
CA THR A 73 -18.39 4.58 4.63
C THR A 73 -17.19 4.95 5.50
N SER A 74 -16.53 3.98 6.13
CA SER A 74 -15.32 4.21 6.92
C SER A 74 -14.19 4.85 6.10
N LEU A 75 -14.04 4.48 4.83
CA LEU A 75 -13.07 5.09 3.91
C LEU A 75 -13.33 6.59 3.71
N ARG A 76 -14.60 6.99 3.64
CA ARG A 76 -14.98 8.42 3.60
C ARG A 76 -14.79 9.09 4.95
N ASP A 77 -15.07 8.41 6.05
CA ASP A 77 -14.95 8.96 7.40
C ASP A 77 -13.49 9.29 7.77
N VAL A 78 -12.52 8.53 7.24
CA VAL A 78 -11.09 8.87 7.35
C VAL A 78 -10.65 9.97 6.37
N GLY A 79 -11.57 10.49 5.55
CA GLY A 79 -11.36 11.63 4.67
C GLY A 79 -10.70 11.30 3.34
N ILE A 80 -10.61 10.01 2.95
CA ILE A 80 -10.07 9.64 1.64
C ILE A 80 -11.01 10.16 0.55
N SER A 81 -10.44 10.93 -0.37
CA SER A 81 -11.18 11.60 -1.46
C SER A 81 -10.76 11.11 -2.85
N THR A 82 -9.59 10.49 -2.96
CA THR A 82 -9.06 9.97 -4.22
C THR A 82 -8.42 8.60 -4.01
N ILE A 83 -8.70 7.67 -4.92
CA ILE A 83 -8.12 6.34 -4.99
C ILE A 83 -7.28 6.25 -6.27
N PHE A 84 -6.00 5.94 -6.16
CA PHE A 84 -5.14 5.60 -7.28
C PHE A 84 -5.06 4.08 -7.43
N ASP A 85 -5.69 3.55 -8.47
CA ASP A 85 -5.62 2.14 -8.82
C ASP A 85 -4.38 1.90 -9.68
N LEU A 86 -3.39 1.19 -9.14
CA LEU A 86 -2.11 0.93 -9.82
C LEU A 86 -2.12 -0.38 -10.61
N ARG A 87 -3.26 -1.08 -10.67
CA ARG A 87 -3.38 -2.40 -11.32
C ARG A 87 -3.40 -2.28 -12.84
N ARG A 88 -3.03 -3.37 -13.50
CA ARG A 88 -3.14 -3.53 -14.95
C ARG A 88 -4.60 -3.51 -15.40
N SER A 89 -4.80 -3.27 -16.70
CA SER A 89 -6.12 -3.27 -17.33
C SER A 89 -6.84 -4.63 -17.17
N ASP A 90 -6.13 -5.74 -17.31
CA ASP A 90 -6.71 -7.09 -17.21
C ASP A 90 -7.11 -7.46 -15.78
N GLU A 91 -6.31 -7.05 -14.78
CA GLU A 91 -6.65 -7.18 -13.36
C GLU A 91 -7.93 -6.41 -13.03
N ARG A 92 -8.07 -5.18 -13.54
CA ARG A 92 -9.28 -4.36 -13.36
C ARG A 92 -10.50 -4.95 -14.07
N ALA A 93 -10.31 -5.53 -15.25
CA ALA A 93 -11.40 -6.18 -15.97
C ALA A 93 -11.89 -7.43 -15.22
N LYS A 94 -10.98 -8.23 -14.65
CA LYS A 94 -11.31 -9.41 -13.83
C LYS A 94 -11.93 -9.02 -12.49
N SER A 95 -11.48 -7.93 -11.89
CA SER A 95 -11.90 -7.46 -10.58
C SER A 95 -12.04 -5.93 -10.58
N PRO A 96 -13.23 -5.40 -10.95
CA PRO A 96 -13.45 -3.96 -11.07
C PRO A 96 -13.21 -3.20 -9.76
N SER A 97 -12.71 -1.98 -9.87
CA SER A 97 -12.60 -1.07 -8.72
C SER A 97 -14.01 -0.72 -8.21
N PRO A 98 -14.24 -0.67 -6.89
CA PRO A 98 -15.54 -0.34 -6.33
C PRO A 98 -15.92 1.11 -6.65
N VAL A 99 -17.20 1.37 -6.90
CA VAL A 99 -17.73 2.74 -6.97
C VAL A 99 -18.03 3.21 -5.54
N ILE A 100 -17.45 4.33 -5.15
CA ILE A 100 -17.61 4.93 -3.82
C ILE A 100 -18.05 6.38 -4.02
N GLU A 101 -19.21 6.73 -3.50
CA GLU A 101 -19.75 8.09 -3.63
C GLU A 101 -18.80 9.12 -3.01
N GLY A 102 -18.55 10.23 -3.71
CA GLY A 102 -17.67 11.30 -3.25
C GLY A 102 -16.17 10.97 -3.29
N VAL A 103 -15.78 9.79 -3.78
CA VAL A 103 -14.38 9.38 -3.91
C VAL A 103 -14.05 9.13 -5.38
N GLU A 104 -13.09 9.87 -5.90
CA GLU A 104 -12.62 9.72 -7.28
C GLU A 104 -11.68 8.52 -7.40
N THR A 105 -11.91 7.63 -8.36
CA THR A 105 -10.93 6.58 -8.70
C THR A 105 -10.16 6.98 -9.95
N VAL A 106 -8.86 7.23 -9.79
CA VAL A 106 -7.92 7.58 -10.86
C VAL A 106 -7.17 6.32 -11.27
N TRP A 107 -7.15 6.06 -12.57
CA TRP A 107 -6.37 4.99 -13.18
C TRP A 107 -5.74 5.48 -14.47
N GLU A 108 -4.49 5.12 -14.70
CA GLU A 108 -3.79 5.36 -15.95
C GLU A 108 -3.23 4.03 -16.47
N PRO A 109 -3.30 3.78 -17.78
CA PRO A 109 -2.66 2.60 -18.36
C PRO A 109 -1.15 2.69 -18.22
N TYR A 110 -0.50 1.52 -18.18
CA TYR A 110 0.95 1.46 -18.27
C TYR A 110 1.41 1.94 -19.66
N THR A 111 2.62 2.48 -19.75
CA THR A 111 3.19 2.96 -21.02
C THR A 111 3.43 1.84 -22.03
N ARG A 112 3.60 0.61 -21.53
CA ARG A 112 3.66 -0.64 -22.26
C ARG A 112 3.25 -1.79 -21.35
N ASP A 113 2.93 -2.93 -21.94
CA ASP A 113 2.75 -4.16 -21.15
C ASP A 113 4.10 -4.62 -20.55
N PRO A 114 4.10 -5.12 -19.29
CA PRO A 114 5.26 -5.79 -18.75
C PRO A 114 5.47 -7.12 -19.48
N GLU A 115 6.72 -7.45 -19.75
CA GLU A 115 7.08 -8.77 -20.26
C GLU A 115 6.65 -9.86 -19.26
N PRO A 116 6.26 -11.05 -19.74
CA PRO A 116 5.97 -12.17 -18.86
C PRO A 116 7.14 -12.44 -17.92
N THR A 117 6.85 -12.54 -16.63
CA THR A 117 7.85 -12.92 -15.63
C THR A 117 8.39 -14.31 -15.95
N ASN A 118 9.70 -14.43 -16.17
CA ASN A 118 10.35 -15.71 -16.36
C ASN A 118 10.82 -16.24 -14.99
N PRO A 119 10.32 -17.40 -14.51
CA PRO A 119 10.75 -17.96 -13.22
C PRO A 119 12.25 -18.22 -13.14
N LEU A 120 12.93 -18.41 -14.28
CA LEU A 120 14.38 -18.60 -14.33
C LEU A 120 15.16 -17.34 -13.93
N ASP A 121 14.54 -16.16 -13.96
CA ASP A 121 15.16 -14.89 -13.54
C ASP A 121 15.28 -14.80 -12.00
N PHE A 122 14.65 -15.72 -11.27
CA PHE A 122 14.64 -15.78 -9.80
C PHE A 122 15.45 -16.97 -9.26
N LYS A 123 16.40 -17.49 -10.06
CA LYS A 123 17.25 -18.63 -9.67
C LYS A 123 18.18 -18.29 -8.51
N GLU A 124 18.59 -19.34 -7.78
CA GLU A 124 19.22 -19.22 -6.46
C GLU A 124 20.66 -18.70 -6.43
N GLU A 125 21.33 -18.45 -7.56
CA GLU A 125 22.72 -17.96 -7.56
C GLU A 125 22.89 -16.68 -6.72
N ASP A 126 21.86 -15.81 -6.72
CA ASP A 126 21.77 -14.61 -5.87
C ASP A 126 20.50 -14.60 -5.00
N GLN A 127 19.90 -15.77 -4.76
CA GLN A 127 18.61 -15.91 -4.07
C GLN A 127 17.45 -15.15 -4.76
N GLY A 128 17.55 -14.92 -6.08
CA GLY A 128 16.51 -14.28 -6.89
C GLY A 128 16.48 -12.75 -6.80
N LEU A 129 17.47 -12.13 -6.15
CA LEU A 129 17.56 -10.68 -5.97
C LEU A 129 17.48 -9.93 -7.30
N SER A 130 18.25 -10.36 -8.30
CA SER A 130 18.29 -9.72 -9.62
C SER A 130 16.93 -9.75 -10.32
N GLY A 131 16.20 -10.88 -10.22
CA GLY A 131 14.85 -11.01 -10.77
C GLY A 131 13.88 -10.01 -10.15
N PHE A 132 13.90 -9.87 -8.82
CA PHE A 132 13.07 -8.88 -8.13
C PHE A 132 13.45 -7.45 -8.51
N LEU A 133 14.75 -7.10 -8.51
CA LEU A 133 15.21 -5.77 -8.90
C LEU A 133 14.77 -5.39 -10.31
N ASN A 134 14.96 -6.29 -11.29
CA ASN A 134 14.53 -6.07 -12.67
C ASN A 134 13.01 -5.88 -12.77
N MET A 135 12.23 -6.68 -12.03
CA MET A 135 10.78 -6.54 -11.97
C MET A 135 10.37 -5.18 -11.39
N PHE A 136 10.99 -4.76 -10.29
CA PHE A 136 10.71 -3.46 -9.66
C PHE A 136 11.06 -2.29 -10.58
N MET A 137 12.23 -2.33 -11.22
CA MET A 137 12.67 -1.31 -12.18
C MET A 137 11.71 -1.21 -13.37
N CYS A 138 11.33 -2.35 -13.95
CA CYS A 138 10.37 -2.40 -15.05
C CYS A 138 9.02 -1.77 -14.65
N ILE A 139 8.49 -2.13 -13.49
CA ILE A 139 7.23 -1.57 -12.98
C ILE A 139 7.34 -0.05 -12.80
N MET A 140 8.45 0.45 -12.26
CA MET A 140 8.66 1.90 -12.10
C MET A 140 8.60 2.64 -13.43
N GLU A 141 9.25 2.09 -14.46
CA GLU A 141 9.26 2.69 -15.79
C GLU A 141 7.85 2.70 -16.40
N ILE A 142 7.16 1.57 -16.38
CA ILE A 142 5.88 1.44 -17.09
C ILE A 142 4.71 2.12 -16.37
N ALA A 143 4.75 2.21 -15.04
CA ALA A 143 3.71 2.85 -14.23
C ALA A 143 3.92 4.37 -14.04
N THR A 144 4.90 4.97 -14.72
CA THR A 144 5.17 6.42 -14.72
C THR A 144 3.91 7.30 -14.87
N PRO A 145 2.92 6.99 -15.74
CA PRO A 145 1.73 7.82 -15.89
C PRO A 145 0.90 7.96 -14.62
N VAL A 146 0.66 6.84 -13.90
CA VAL A 146 -0.12 6.88 -12.65
C VAL A 146 0.70 7.48 -11.51
N PHE A 147 2.01 7.22 -11.45
CA PHE A 147 2.88 7.88 -10.46
C PHE A 147 2.87 9.40 -10.63
N ARG A 148 2.89 9.90 -11.87
CA ARG A 148 2.75 11.33 -12.15
C ARG A 148 1.45 11.88 -11.56
N LYS A 149 0.33 11.18 -11.70
CA LYS A 149 -0.96 11.61 -11.11
C LYS A 149 -0.91 11.63 -9.58
N VAL A 150 -0.31 10.61 -8.95
CA VAL A 150 -0.11 10.56 -7.50
C VAL A 150 0.70 11.78 -7.03
N PHE A 151 1.86 12.04 -7.64
CA PHE A 151 2.72 13.16 -7.24
C PHE A 151 2.08 14.52 -7.52
N GLN A 152 1.32 14.66 -8.60
CA GLN A 152 0.52 15.86 -8.87
C GLN A 152 -0.52 16.08 -7.78
N HIS A 153 -1.21 15.03 -7.32
CA HIS A 153 -2.16 15.13 -6.22
C HIS A 153 -1.48 15.51 -4.91
N ILE A 154 -0.31 14.93 -4.60
CA ILE A 154 0.49 15.30 -3.42
C ILE A 154 0.81 16.79 -3.44
N ARG A 155 1.22 17.32 -4.59
CA ARG A 155 1.57 18.74 -4.77
C ARG A 155 0.36 19.67 -4.74
N ASP A 156 -0.69 19.34 -5.48
CA ASP A 156 -1.80 20.26 -5.79
C ASP A 156 -2.95 20.14 -4.77
N CYS A 157 -3.03 19.00 -4.08
CA CYS A 157 -4.11 18.65 -3.16
C CYS A 157 -3.58 18.19 -1.78
N PRO A 158 -2.70 18.96 -1.09
CA PRO A 158 -2.05 18.52 0.17
C PRO A 158 -3.02 18.34 1.36
N GLN A 159 -4.26 18.83 1.25
CA GLN A 159 -5.29 18.71 2.29
C GLN A 159 -6.32 17.60 2.04
N LYS A 160 -6.20 16.90 0.90
CA LYS A 160 -7.12 15.87 0.45
C LYS A 160 -6.46 14.48 0.55
N PRO A 161 -6.75 13.72 1.61
CA PRO A 161 -6.20 12.39 1.77
C PRO A 161 -6.52 11.48 0.58
N PHE A 162 -5.57 10.61 0.26
CA PHE A 162 -5.68 9.69 -0.85
C PHE A 162 -5.26 8.28 -0.45
N LEU A 163 -5.77 7.30 -1.19
CA LEU A 163 -5.41 5.89 -1.08
C LEU A 163 -4.80 5.45 -2.41
N PHE A 164 -3.74 4.65 -2.37
CA PHE A 164 -3.27 3.95 -3.56
C PHE A 164 -3.20 2.45 -3.29
N HIS A 165 -3.45 1.65 -4.33
CA HIS A 165 -3.50 0.21 -4.16
C HIS A 165 -3.07 -0.56 -5.41
N CYS A 166 -2.64 -1.80 -5.19
CA CYS A 166 -2.44 -2.80 -6.23
C CYS A 166 -2.76 -4.19 -5.68
N THR A 167 -2.67 -5.23 -6.50
CA THR A 167 -2.98 -6.60 -6.09
C THR A 167 -1.87 -7.20 -5.22
N GLY A 168 -0.62 -7.18 -5.69
CA GLY A 168 0.51 -7.84 -5.01
C GLY A 168 1.41 -6.92 -4.17
N MET A 169 0.98 -5.66 -3.96
CA MET A 169 1.60 -4.68 -3.05
C MET A 169 3.03 -4.23 -3.37
N TYR A 170 3.69 -4.81 -4.38
CA TYR A 170 5.03 -4.44 -4.83
C TYR A 170 5.09 -3.04 -5.44
N ILE A 171 4.07 -2.61 -6.17
CA ILE A 171 4.02 -1.28 -6.81
C ILE A 171 3.90 -0.16 -5.76
N CYS A 172 3.23 -0.46 -4.64
CA CYS A 172 2.98 0.49 -3.57
C CYS A 172 4.24 0.92 -2.82
N ILE A 173 5.35 0.18 -2.92
CA ILE A 173 6.56 0.41 -2.11
C ILE A 173 7.17 1.79 -2.38
N PHE A 174 7.26 2.22 -3.64
CA PHE A 174 7.94 3.46 -4.01
C PHE A 174 7.24 4.73 -3.51
N ILE A 175 5.91 4.77 -3.60
CA ILE A 175 5.14 5.89 -3.04
C ILE A 175 5.32 5.94 -1.52
N CYS A 176 5.43 4.77 -0.86
CA CYS A 176 5.70 4.73 0.58
C CYS A 176 7.05 5.39 0.90
N ILE A 177 8.12 5.01 0.17
CA ILE A 177 9.46 5.56 0.38
C ILE A 177 9.43 7.08 0.19
N TYR A 178 8.87 7.57 -0.92
CA TYR A 178 8.81 9.02 -1.16
C TYR A 178 8.08 9.78 -0.04
N VAL A 179 6.89 9.30 0.36
CA VAL A 179 6.11 9.95 1.42
C VAL A 179 6.90 9.93 2.74
N GLN A 180 7.55 8.81 3.08
CA GLN A 180 8.34 8.68 4.30
C GLN A 180 9.57 9.61 4.29
N GLU A 181 10.35 9.63 3.21
CA GLU A 181 11.54 10.48 3.07
C GLU A 181 11.21 11.97 3.10
N THR A 182 10.15 12.40 2.41
CA THR A 182 9.72 13.81 2.45
C THR A 182 9.33 14.26 3.85
N ASN A 183 8.74 13.37 4.65
CA ASN A 183 8.33 13.68 6.01
C ASN A 183 9.51 13.76 6.98
N GLU A 184 10.62 13.06 6.73
CA GLU A 184 11.85 13.18 7.52
C GLU A 184 12.57 14.50 7.23
N SER A 185 12.58 14.94 5.97
CA SER A 185 13.25 16.18 5.55
C SER A 185 12.58 17.48 6.03
N GLY A 186 11.28 17.43 6.39
CA GLY A 186 10.52 18.58 6.87
C GLY A 186 10.56 18.83 8.39
N SER A 187 11.34 18.04 9.14
CA SER A 187 11.45 18.13 10.61
C SER A 187 12.73 18.82 11.11
N MET A 188 13.39 19.63 10.26
CA MET A 188 14.48 20.55 10.64
C MET A 188 14.01 22.00 10.74
#